data_AF-A0A9N9J825-F1
#
_entry.id   AF-A0A9N9J825-F1
#
_cell.length_a   1.000
_cell.length_b   1.000
_cell.length_c   1.000
_cell.angle_alpha   90.00
_cell.angle_beta   90.00
_cell.angle_gamma   90.00
#
_symmetry.space_group_name_H-M   'P 1'
#
loop_
_entity.id
_entity.type
_entity.pdbx_description
1 polymer ?
#
loop_
_entity_poly.entity_id
_entity_poly.type
_entity_poly.pdbx_seq_one_letter_code
_entity_poly.pdbx_strand_id
1 'polypeptide(L)' 'MGKRERSTLLPNNIPQLQNLIKRDPLSYKEDFLQQYRHYESQLTILQLKPDEEAEEFGNLVTFISQ' A
#
# COMPACT_ATOMS: atom_id res chain seq x y z
N MET A 1 17.23 9.69 20.03
CA MET A 1 15.81 9.29 19.89
C MET A 1 15.29 9.88 18.59
N GLY A 2 14.75 9.09 17.65
CA GLY A 2 14.27 9.64 16.36
C GLY A 2 14.00 8.62 15.25
N LYS A 3 13.71 7.36 15.58
CA LYS A 3 13.48 6.28 14.58
C LYS A 3 12.03 5.80 14.50
N ARG A 4 11.08 6.44 15.21
CA ARG A 4 9.70 5.95 15.35
C ARG A 4 8.66 6.66 14.48
N GLU A 5 8.97 7.83 13.93
CA GLU A 5 8.00 8.62 13.14
C GLU A 5 8.05 8.32 11.63
N ARG A 6 9.13 7.70 11.12
CA ARG A 6 9.20 7.33 9.70
C ARG A 6 8.35 6.10 9.37
N SER A 7 8.22 5.16 10.30
CA SER A 7 7.49 3.90 10.10
C SER A 7 5.99 4.09 9.89
N THR A 8 5.38 5.12 10.48
CA THR A 8 3.94 5.37 10.35
C THR A 8 3.56 6.07 9.04
N LEU A 9 4.50 6.75 8.39
CA LEU A 9 4.29 7.50 7.14
C LEU A 9 4.67 6.71 5.88
N LEU A 10 5.51 5.67 6.03
CA LEU A 10 5.90 4.78 4.94
C LEU A 10 4.74 4.03 4.25
N PRO A 11 3.75 3.46 4.97
CA PRO A 11 2.62 2.79 4.31
C PRO A 11 1.78 3.74 3.46
N ASN A 12 1.72 5.03 3.79
CA ASN A 12 0.99 6.02 2.98
C ASN A 12 1.82 6.55 1.80
N ASN A 13 3.13 6.27 1.74
CA ASN A 13 4.01 6.75 0.69
C ASN A 13 4.38 5.60 -0.27
N ILE A 14 3.36 5.10 -0.98
CA ILE A 14 3.38 4.01 -1.98
C ILE A 14 4.67 3.97 -2.84
N PRO A 15 5.10 5.05 -3.53
CA PRO A 15 6.29 5.00 -4.39
C PRO A 15 7.58 4.79 -3.61
N GLN A 16 7.68 5.30 -2.38
CA GLN A 16 8.84 5.09 -1.54
C GLN A 16 8.89 3.64 -1.03
N LEU A 17 7.74 3.10 -0.62
CA LEU A 17 7.63 1.71 -0.21
C LEU A 17 8.01 0.74 -1.34
N GLN A 18 7.61 1.01 -2.60
CA GLN A 18 8.06 0.21 -3.75
C GLN A 18 9.58 0.18 -3.89
N ASN A 19 10.22 1.34 -3.82
CA ASN A 19 11.68 1.41 -3.94
C ASN A 19 12.39 0.63 -2.82
N LEU A 20 11.80 0.63 -1.62
CA LEU A 20 12.32 -0.13 -0.47
C LEU A 20 12.12 -1.64 -0.64
N ILE A 21 10.94 -2.09 -1.10
CA ILE A 21 10.67 -3.50 -1.41
C ILE A 21 11.56 -4.00 -2.54
N LYS A 22 11.73 -3.22 -3.62
CA LYS A 22 12.63 -3.54 -4.73
C LYS A 22 14.09 -3.69 -4.29
N ARG A 23 14.49 -2.95 -3.24
CA ARG A 23 15.85 -3.01 -2.69
C ARG A 23 16.04 -4.16 -1.68
N ASP A 24 15.06 -4.40 -0.82
CA ASP A 24 15.11 -5.47 0.19
C ASP A 24 13.71 -6.06 0.47
N PRO A 25 13.25 -7.04 -0.32
CA PRO A 25 11.86 -7.50 -0.23
C PRO A 25 11.55 -8.23 1.07
N LEU A 26 12.55 -8.83 1.72
CA LEU A 26 12.37 -9.56 2.99
C LEU A 26 12.08 -8.61 4.16
N SER A 27 12.79 -7.48 4.25
CA SER A 27 12.60 -6.52 5.35
C SER A 27 11.28 -5.75 5.28
N TYR A 28 10.69 -5.61 4.09
CA TYR A 28 9.45 -4.85 3.87
C TYR A 28 8.22 -5.73 3.59
N LYS A 29 8.33 -7.03 3.86
CA LYS A 29 7.22 -7.99 3.65
C LYS A 29 5.97 -7.61 4.44
N GLU A 30 6.12 -7.15 5.68
CA GLU A 30 4.98 -6.79 6.53
C GLU A 30 4.26 -5.54 6.03
N ASP A 31 5.01 -4.52 5.60
CA ASP A 31 4.48 -3.31 4.97
C ASP A 31 3.74 -3.63 3.66
N PHE A 32 4.31 -4.52 2.83
CA PHE A 32 3.63 -5.00 1.61
C PHE A 32 2.31 -5.70 1.94
N LEU A 33 2.31 -6.61 2.91
CA LEU A 33 1.10 -7.31 3.34
C LEU A 33 0.05 -6.36 3.92
N GLN A 34 0.47 -5.27 4.57
CA GLN A 34 -0.45 -4.23 5.03
C GLN A 34 -1.13 -3.52 3.86
N GLN A 35 -0.37 -3.11 2.84
CA GLN A 35 -0.92 -2.52 1.62
C GLN A 35 -1.82 -3.50 0.84
N TYR A 36 -1.45 -4.78 0.82
CA TYR A 36 -2.26 -5.81 0.18
C TYR A 36 -3.62 -5.99 0.87
N ARG A 37 -3.66 -6.03 2.21
CA ARG A 37 -4.93 -6.07 2.96
C ARG A 37 -5.78 -4.82 2.72
N HIS A 38 -5.13 -3.66 2.57
CA HIS A 38 -5.83 -2.43 2.22
C HIS A 38 -6.45 -2.52 0.82
N TYR A 39 -5.71 -3.03 -0.16
CA TYR A 39 -6.23 -3.34 -1.50
C TYR A 39 -7.45 -4.26 -1.46
N GLU A 40 -7.40 -5.36 -0.70
CA GLU A 40 -8.55 -6.29 -0.57
C GLU A 40 -9.78 -5.60 0.05
N SER A 41 -9.55 -4.69 1.01
CA SER A 41 -10.62 -3.93 1.64
C SER A 41 -11.25 -2.94 0.65
N GLN A 42 -10.43 -2.21 -0.11
CA GLN A 42 -10.89 -1.30 -1.17
C GLN A 42 -11.63 -2.04 -2.29
N LEU A 43 -11.16 -3.23 -2.68
CA LEU A 43 -11.84 -4.08 -3.66
C LEU A 43 -13.24 -4.48 -3.17
N THR A 44 -13.36 -4.85 -1.90
CA THR A 44 -14.65 -5.22 -1.30
C THR A 44 -15.60 -4.02 -1.29
N ILE A 45 -15.11 -2.82 -0.96
CA ILE A 45 -15.91 -1.60 -1.00
C ILE A 45 -16.38 -1.29 -2.43
N LEU A 46 -15.49 -1.39 -3.42
CA LEU A 46 -15.82 -1.19 -4.84
C LEU A 46 -16.89 -2.18 -5.32
N GLN A 47 -16.80 -3.45 -4.91
CA GLN A 47 -17.80 -4.47 -5.23
C GLN A 47 -19.17 -4.15 -4.62
N LEU A 48 -19.20 -3.56 -3.42
CA LEU A 48 -20.43 -3.13 -2.75
C LEU A 48 -20.99 -1.83 -3.33
N LYS A 49 -20.11 -0.92 -3.77
CA LYS A 49 -20.43 0.40 -4.31
C LYS A 49 -19.52 0.74 -5.51
N PRO A 50 -19.89 0.33 -6.73
CA PRO A 50 -19.08 0.59 -7.92
C PRO A 50 -19.08 2.05 -8.39
N ASP A 51 -19.94 2.90 -7.81
CA ASP A 51 -20.10 4.32 -8.16
C ASP A 51 -19.15 5.25 -7.35
N GLU A 52 -18.43 4.69 -6.36
CA GLU A 52 -17.53 5.47 -5.51
C GLU A 52 -16.18 5.68 -6.23
N GLU A 53 -15.67 6.91 -6.22
CA GLU A 53 -14.38 7.24 -6.85
C GLU A 53 -13.23 6.50 -6.17
N ALA A 54 -12.72 5.47 -6.84
CA ALA A 54 -11.70 4.58 -6.29
C ALA A 54 -10.28 4.97 -6.71
N GLU A 55 -9.92 6.24 -6.59
CA GLU A 55 -8.57 6.74 -6.92
C GLU A 55 -7.48 6.00 -6.12
N GLU A 56 -7.73 5.79 -4.82
CA GLU A 56 -6.83 5.02 -3.95
C GLU A 56 -6.69 3.55 -4.41
N PHE A 57 -7.77 2.94 -4.92
CA PHE A 57 -7.72 1.59 -5.47
C PHE A 57 -6.82 1.53 -6.71
N GLY A 58 -6.92 2.51 -7.62
CA GLY A 58 -6.04 2.60 -8.78
C GLY A 58 -4.56 2.73 -8.41
N ASN A 59 -4.27 3.51 -7.37
CA ASN A 59 -2.92 3.64 -6.82
C ASN A 59 -2.40 2.32 -6.23
N LEU A 60 -3.25 1.57 -5.51
CA LEU A 60 -2.92 0.25 -4.96
C LEU A 60 -2.73 -0.82 -6.05
N VAL A 61 -3.54 -0.79 -7.12
CA VAL A 61 -3.35 -1.69 -8.28
C VAL A 61 -2.02 -1.41 -8.96
N THR A 62 -1.70 -0.13 -9.18
CA THR A 62 -0.40 0.28 -9.73
C THR A 62 0.75 -0.12 -8.80
N PHE A 63 0.53 -0.07 -7.49
CA PHE A 63 1.52 -0.49 -6.50
C PHE A 63 1.87 -1.99 -6.63
N ILE A 64 0.85 -2.85 -6.70
CA ILE A 64 0.99 -4.32 -6.72
C ILE A 64 1.51 -4.83 -8.07
N SER A 65 1.22 -4.11 -9.16
CA SER A 65 1.53 -4.56 -10.54
C SER A 65 2.96 -4.28 -11.02
N GLN A 66 3.77 -3.53 -10.27
CA GLN A 66 5.17 -3.20 -10.60
C GLN A 66 6.19 -4.09 -9.89
#